data_AF-A0A1Y5HW77-F1
#
_entry.id   AF-A0A1Y5HW77-F1
#
_cell.length_a   1.000
_cell.length_b   1.000
_cell.length_c   1.000
_cell.angle_alpha   90.00
_cell.angle_beta   90.00
_cell.angle_gamma   90.00
#
_symmetry.space_group_name_H-M   'P 1'
#
loop_
_entity.id
_entity.type
_entity.pdbx_description
1 polymer ?
#
loop_
_entity_poly.entity_id
_entity_poly.type
_entity_poly.pdbx_seq_one_letter_code
_entity_poly.pdbx_strand_id
1 'polypeptide(L)'
;MTLMNIKSIYISSALLILVTILSTQFELVEDWKATHWVMSYDLEFIKRGAIGSITSDLFTLPISLEQISLAAYCVYFLLSIFLILYVVPAFKDDLPLITLLLSSGFALQQLGYDIGRFDHIVLLLTLVTLKIAPLCKNNPALVTILLILLSALSMLVHEAAALIAIPLTFSALSISIIKNEKSYLCPSVYLASSICIFFAIIIMGSPITSPEQWVAFLQSKADFVINLNSAAVTHNSLQDNILISFERLITTKTANRMLLVFIFSSAYIYIIYRIFQKQLINENRSIAFLTLLPIMATIPLFFLGLDYYRWIALAMLNTLLILTFLRHMTEKKPINASRKTLFILATFTLYAGPLGISIALPDRLMLFRSIHSLF
;
A
#
# COMPACT_ATOMS: atom_id res chain seq x y z
N MET A 1 -5.96 12.56 -27.18
CA MET A 1 -6.43 11.34 -26.48
C MET A 1 -7.67 10.87 -27.22
N THR A 2 -7.63 9.72 -27.90
CA THR A 2 -8.75 9.25 -28.74
C THR A 2 -9.93 8.78 -27.87
N LEU A 3 -11.17 8.99 -28.35
CA LEU A 3 -12.43 8.61 -27.67
C LEU A 3 -12.46 7.14 -27.18
N MET A 4 -11.73 6.24 -27.85
CA MET A 4 -11.61 4.82 -27.44
C MET A 4 -10.85 4.63 -26.12
N ASN A 5 -9.86 5.48 -25.82
CA ASN A 5 -9.10 5.41 -24.55
C ASN A 5 -9.93 5.87 -23.35
N ILE A 6 -10.95 6.70 -23.59
CA ILE A 6 -11.81 7.24 -22.54
C ILE A 6 -12.77 6.15 -22.05
N LYS A 7 -13.36 5.36 -22.97
CA LYS A 7 -14.30 4.27 -22.63
C LYS A 7 -13.65 3.16 -21.78
N SER A 8 -12.42 2.76 -22.09
CA SER A 8 -11.73 1.70 -21.35
C SER A 8 -11.31 2.13 -19.94
N ILE A 9 -10.92 3.40 -19.77
CA ILE A 9 -10.72 4.00 -18.44
C ILE A 9 -12.03 3.91 -17.67
N TYR A 10 -13.15 4.40 -18.23
CA TYR A 10 -14.44 4.37 -17.53
C TYR A 10 -14.90 2.97 -17.16
N ILE A 11 -14.73 1.97 -18.04
CA ILE A 11 -15.12 0.58 -17.75
C ILE A 11 -14.24 -0.01 -16.65
N SER A 12 -12.92 0.21 -16.68
CA SER A 12 -12.01 -0.30 -15.66
C SER A 12 -12.24 0.37 -14.30
N SER A 13 -12.47 1.69 -14.30
CA SER A 13 -12.84 2.45 -13.11
C SER A 13 -14.17 1.96 -12.55
N ALA A 14 -15.19 1.84 -13.40
CA ALA A 14 -16.51 1.38 -12.99
C ALA A 14 -16.46 -0.04 -12.44
N LEU A 15 -15.65 -0.93 -13.02
CA LEU A 15 -15.48 -2.29 -12.53
C LEU A 15 -14.74 -2.33 -11.18
N LEU A 16 -13.65 -1.56 -11.02
CA LEU A 16 -12.92 -1.50 -9.75
C LEU A 16 -13.80 -0.91 -8.64
N ILE A 17 -14.49 0.19 -8.95
CA ILE A 17 -15.43 0.84 -8.03
C ILE A 17 -16.59 -0.11 -7.70
N LEU A 18 -17.18 -0.77 -8.70
CA LEU A 18 -18.29 -1.71 -8.48
C LEU A 18 -17.85 -2.93 -7.66
N VAL A 19 -16.72 -3.56 -8.00
CA VAL A 19 -16.18 -4.69 -7.24
C VAL A 19 -15.90 -4.28 -5.80
N THR A 20 -15.37 -3.07 -5.61
CA THR A 20 -15.10 -2.57 -4.26
C THR A 20 -16.40 -2.28 -3.51
N ILE A 21 -17.34 -1.54 -4.11
CA ILE A 21 -18.67 -1.28 -3.53
C ILE A 21 -19.37 -2.59 -3.15
N LEU A 22 -19.31 -3.60 -4.02
CA LEU A 22 -19.90 -4.92 -3.75
C LEU A 22 -19.15 -5.66 -2.63
N SER A 23 -17.84 -5.48 -2.52
CA SER A 23 -17.05 -6.03 -1.41
C SER A 23 -17.23 -5.26 -0.09
N THR A 24 -17.66 -4.00 -0.16
CA THR A 24 -17.83 -3.09 0.99
C THR A 24 -19.30 -2.87 1.34
N GLN A 25 -20.22 -3.72 0.85
CA GLN A 25 -21.61 -3.63 1.25
C GLN A 25 -21.74 -3.97 2.75
N PHE A 26 -21.62 -2.89 3.55
CA PHE A 26 -22.22 -2.66 4.87
C PHE A 26 -21.46 -3.11 6.12
N GLU A 27 -20.15 -2.89 6.19
CA GLU A 27 -19.48 -2.81 7.49
C GLU A 27 -18.81 -1.44 7.66
N LEU A 28 -19.07 -0.79 8.81
CA LEU A 28 -18.33 0.39 9.25
C LEU A 28 -16.85 0.03 9.42
N VAL A 29 -15.98 1.03 9.37
CA VAL A 29 -14.56 0.82 9.68
C VAL A 29 -14.44 0.15 11.05
N GLU A 30 -13.78 -1.01 11.11
CA GLU A 30 -13.58 -1.76 12.35
C GLU A 30 -12.96 -0.89 13.45
N ASP A 31 -13.36 -1.09 14.71
CA ASP A 31 -12.85 -0.38 15.89
C ASP A 31 -11.31 -0.32 15.94
N TRP A 32 -10.64 -1.39 15.54
CA TRP A 32 -9.17 -1.43 15.48
C TRP A 32 -8.60 -0.39 14.51
N LYS A 33 -9.20 -0.26 13.33
CA LYS A 33 -8.78 0.74 12.33
C LYS A 33 -9.20 2.13 12.77
N ALA A 34 -10.43 2.29 13.27
CA ALA A 34 -10.99 3.57 13.72
C ALA A 34 -10.23 4.17 14.91
N THR A 35 -9.72 3.34 15.81
CA THR A 35 -8.90 3.78 16.96
C THR A 35 -7.67 4.59 16.51
N HIS A 36 -7.05 4.28 15.35
CA HIS A 36 -5.95 5.09 14.83
C HIS A 36 -6.39 6.50 14.40
N TRP A 37 -7.63 6.68 13.94
CA TRP A 37 -8.15 7.97 13.47
C TRP A 37 -8.42 8.97 14.59
N VAL A 38 -8.35 8.55 15.85
CA VAL A 38 -8.50 9.44 17.01
C VAL A 38 -7.17 9.65 17.77
N MET A 39 -6.09 8.99 17.34
CA MET A 39 -4.73 9.21 17.87
C MET A 39 -4.18 10.54 17.36
N SER A 40 -4.05 11.54 18.24
CA SER A 40 -3.59 12.88 17.90
C SER A 40 -2.39 13.33 18.74
N TYR A 41 -1.81 14.48 18.40
CA TYR A 41 -0.69 15.10 19.12
C TYR A 41 -1.08 15.96 20.33
N ASP A 42 -2.33 15.88 20.80
CA ASP A 42 -2.85 16.81 21.80
C ASP A 42 -2.20 16.65 23.18
N LEU A 43 -1.81 15.42 23.55
CA LEU A 43 -1.08 15.18 24.80
C LEU A 43 0.44 15.26 24.58
N GLU A 44 0.92 14.55 23.58
CA GLU A 44 2.34 14.42 23.29
C GLU A 44 2.57 14.01 21.83
N PHE A 45 3.83 14.10 21.38
CA PHE A 45 4.19 13.63 20.05
C PHE A 45 4.19 12.09 20.02
N ILE A 46 3.37 11.50 19.16
CA ILE A 46 3.22 10.05 19.04
C ILE A 46 3.29 9.58 17.58
N LYS A 47 3.82 8.40 17.31
CA LYS A 47 3.72 7.81 15.96
C LYS A 47 2.25 7.68 15.56
N ARG A 48 1.95 7.94 14.28
CA ARG A 48 0.58 7.90 13.69
C ARG A 48 -0.36 9.02 14.15
N GLY A 49 0.12 9.99 14.93
CA GLY A 49 -0.70 11.08 15.46
C GLY A 49 -1.22 12.09 14.42
N ALA A 50 -0.59 12.15 13.24
CA ALA A 50 -0.89 13.19 12.25
C ALA A 50 -2.33 13.17 11.74
N ILE A 51 -2.87 11.98 11.48
CA ILE A 51 -4.25 11.88 10.97
C ILE A 51 -5.26 12.19 12.07
N GLY A 52 -5.03 11.75 13.31
CA GLY A 52 -5.97 12.05 14.39
C GLY A 52 -5.99 13.53 14.77
N SER A 53 -4.88 14.27 14.61
CA SER A 53 -4.90 15.73 14.75
C SER A 53 -5.74 16.41 13.65
N ILE A 54 -5.66 15.91 12.41
CA ILE A 54 -6.48 16.45 11.32
C ILE A 54 -7.97 16.13 11.54
N THR A 55 -8.30 14.93 11.99
CA THR A 55 -9.70 14.52 12.21
C THR A 55 -10.33 15.25 13.39
N SER A 56 -9.58 15.50 14.47
CA SER A 56 -10.07 16.28 15.62
C SER A 56 -10.39 17.72 15.26
N ASP A 57 -9.67 18.31 14.30
CA ASP A 57 -9.92 19.66 13.82
C ASP A 57 -11.10 19.73 12.83
N LEU A 58 -11.35 18.64 12.09
CA LEU A 58 -12.40 18.58 11.07
C LEU A 58 -13.77 18.16 11.61
N PHE A 59 -13.82 17.37 12.68
CA PHE A 59 -15.05 16.80 13.22
C PHE A 59 -15.33 17.29 14.65
N THR A 60 -16.61 17.33 15.00
CA THR A 60 -17.05 17.64 16.36
C THR A 60 -16.81 16.45 17.29
N LEU A 61 -16.24 16.68 18.47
CA LEU A 61 -16.09 15.63 19.49
C LEU A 61 -17.44 15.33 20.19
N PRO A 62 -17.70 14.07 20.58
CA PRO A 62 -16.90 12.88 20.27
C PRO A 62 -17.04 12.46 18.79
N ILE A 63 -15.95 11.95 18.21
CA ILE A 63 -15.88 11.50 16.81
C ILE A 63 -16.59 10.16 16.68
N SER A 64 -17.46 10.05 15.68
CA SER A 64 -18.23 8.83 15.42
C SER A 64 -17.59 7.85 14.44
N LEU A 65 -17.96 6.57 14.52
CA LEU A 65 -17.56 5.56 13.53
C LEU A 65 -18.02 5.91 12.12
N GLU A 66 -19.20 6.53 11.98
CA GLU A 66 -19.72 6.97 10.68
C GLU A 66 -18.87 8.10 10.10
N GLN A 67 -18.41 9.05 10.93
CA GLN A 67 -17.53 10.13 10.50
C GLN A 67 -16.17 9.58 10.03
N ILE A 68 -15.58 8.66 10.80
CA ILE A 68 -14.33 7.99 10.43
C ILE A 68 -14.52 7.17 9.15
N SER A 69 -15.62 6.42 9.05
CA SER A 69 -15.92 5.62 7.86
C SER A 69 -16.06 6.50 6.63
N LEU A 70 -16.81 7.61 6.72
CA LEU A 70 -16.94 8.58 5.64
C LEU A 70 -15.57 9.13 5.21
N ALA A 71 -14.73 9.53 6.16
CA ALA A 71 -13.38 10.03 5.86
C ALA A 71 -12.51 8.95 5.18
N ALA A 72 -12.55 7.70 5.67
CA ALA A 72 -11.85 6.58 5.08
C ALA A 72 -12.31 6.28 3.65
N TYR A 73 -13.62 6.28 3.39
CA TYR A 73 -14.18 6.08 2.05
C TYR A 73 -13.80 7.22 1.09
N CYS A 74 -13.76 8.47 1.57
CA CYS A 74 -13.27 9.61 0.79
C CYS A 74 -11.80 9.44 0.39
N VAL A 75 -10.93 9.06 1.34
CA VAL A 75 -9.51 8.77 1.07
C VAL A 75 -9.37 7.63 0.07
N TYR A 76 -10.12 6.54 0.25
CA TYR A 76 -10.14 5.40 -0.65
C TYR A 76 -10.55 5.79 -2.08
N PHE A 77 -11.60 6.60 -2.22
CA PHE A 77 -12.08 7.05 -3.53
C PHE A 77 -11.04 7.92 -4.24
N LEU A 78 -10.41 8.85 -3.50
CA LEU A 78 -9.32 9.67 -4.02
C LEU A 78 -8.13 8.82 -4.45
N LEU A 79 -7.70 7.86 -3.63
CA LEU A 79 -6.64 6.91 -3.98
C LEU A 79 -6.96 6.15 -5.27
N SER A 80 -8.18 5.64 -5.39
CA SER A 80 -8.62 4.88 -6.57
C SER A 80 -8.57 5.72 -7.84
N ILE A 81 -9.05 6.97 -7.78
CA ILE A 81 -8.97 7.91 -8.91
C ILE A 81 -7.51 8.14 -9.30
N PHE A 82 -6.65 8.50 -8.34
CA PHE A 82 -5.25 8.80 -8.60
C PHE A 82 -4.52 7.58 -9.17
N LEU A 83 -4.79 6.39 -8.63
CA LEU A 83 -4.20 5.14 -9.10
C LEU A 83 -4.59 4.86 -10.56
N ILE A 84 -5.88 4.98 -10.90
CA ILE A 84 -6.36 4.76 -12.27
C ILE A 84 -5.74 5.78 -13.23
N LEU A 85 -5.75 7.07 -12.87
CA LEU A 85 -5.17 8.14 -13.69
C LEU A 85 -3.65 8.00 -13.85
N TYR A 86 -2.99 7.34 -12.90
CA TYR A 86 -1.56 7.06 -12.97
C TYR A 86 -1.26 5.83 -13.83
N VAL A 87 -1.96 4.73 -13.58
CA VAL A 87 -1.63 3.40 -14.12
C VAL A 87 -2.17 3.21 -15.54
N VAL A 88 -3.46 3.50 -15.78
CA VAL A 88 -4.09 3.16 -17.07
C VAL A 88 -3.39 3.80 -18.28
N PRO A 89 -2.98 5.07 -18.25
CA PRO A 89 -2.28 5.68 -19.39
C PRO A 89 -0.92 5.04 -19.72
N ALA A 90 -0.25 4.39 -18.75
CA ALA A 90 1.00 3.66 -18.98
C ALA A 90 0.77 2.31 -19.68
N PHE A 91 -0.42 1.73 -19.53
CA PHE A 91 -0.79 0.40 -20.02
C PHE A 91 -1.99 0.44 -20.99
N LYS A 92 -2.19 1.55 -21.71
CA LYS A 92 -3.30 1.70 -22.66
C LYS A 92 -3.37 0.59 -23.72
N ASP A 93 -2.22 0.02 -24.09
CA ASP A 93 -2.10 -1.05 -25.09
C ASP A 93 -2.21 -2.45 -24.46
N ASP A 94 -2.25 -2.54 -23.13
CA ASP A 94 -2.28 -3.77 -22.32
C ASP A 94 -3.47 -3.74 -21.33
N LEU A 95 -4.59 -3.11 -21.72
CA LEU A 95 -5.74 -2.88 -20.83
C LEU A 95 -6.29 -4.16 -20.15
N PRO A 96 -6.51 -5.29 -20.85
CA PRO A 96 -7.00 -6.50 -20.19
C PRO A 96 -6.06 -6.98 -19.07
N LEU A 97 -4.75 -6.86 -19.27
CA LEU A 97 -3.77 -7.24 -18.27
C LEU A 97 -3.85 -6.33 -17.05
N ILE A 98 -3.93 -5.00 -17.26
CA ILE A 98 -3.96 -4.06 -16.14
C ILE A 98 -5.26 -4.15 -15.35
N THR A 99 -6.39 -4.38 -16.03
CA THR A 99 -7.67 -4.65 -15.37
C THR A 99 -7.57 -5.88 -14.47
N LEU A 100 -6.95 -6.97 -14.93
CA LEU A 100 -6.77 -8.19 -14.13
C LEU A 100 -5.80 -8.02 -12.95
N LEU A 101 -4.78 -7.17 -13.08
CA LEU A 101 -3.87 -6.84 -11.99
C LEU A 101 -4.54 -5.96 -10.93
N LEU A 102 -5.30 -4.95 -11.35
CA LEU A 102 -6.04 -4.06 -10.45
C LEU A 102 -7.24 -4.75 -9.79
N SER A 103 -7.78 -5.81 -10.38
CA SER A 103 -8.81 -6.66 -9.77
C SER A 103 -8.25 -7.88 -9.06
N SER A 104 -6.92 -8.04 -9.00
CA SER A 104 -6.29 -9.16 -8.29
C SER A 104 -6.58 -9.12 -6.79
N GLY A 105 -6.51 -10.27 -6.12
CA GLY A 105 -6.66 -10.34 -4.66
C GLY A 105 -5.67 -9.46 -3.89
N PHE A 106 -4.49 -9.19 -4.44
CA PHE A 106 -3.52 -8.25 -3.84
C PHE A 106 -3.99 -6.80 -3.93
N ALA A 107 -4.43 -6.38 -5.11
CA ALA A 107 -4.95 -5.03 -5.28
C ALA A 107 -6.22 -4.84 -4.47
N LEU A 108 -7.13 -5.82 -4.46
CA LEU A 108 -8.37 -5.76 -3.69
C LEU A 108 -8.14 -5.83 -2.18
N GLN A 109 -7.10 -6.54 -1.72
CA GLN A 109 -6.64 -6.48 -0.33
C GLN A 109 -6.35 -5.03 0.06
N GLN A 110 -5.48 -4.38 -0.71
CA GLN A 110 -5.04 -3.03 -0.42
C GLN A 110 -6.08 -1.97 -0.70
N LEU A 111 -6.95 -2.14 -1.69
CA LEU A 111 -7.89 -1.11 -2.12
C LEU A 111 -9.25 -1.29 -1.45
N GLY A 112 -9.75 -2.52 -1.30
CA GLY A 112 -11.08 -2.79 -0.73
C GLY A 112 -11.05 -3.24 0.73
N TYR A 113 -10.35 -4.32 1.04
CA TYR A 113 -10.44 -4.95 2.37
C TYR A 113 -9.84 -4.07 3.49
N ASP A 114 -8.75 -3.38 3.18
CA ASP A 114 -8.02 -2.54 4.15
C ASP A 114 -8.54 -1.10 4.25
N ILE A 115 -9.79 -0.83 3.85
CA ILE A 115 -10.43 0.50 4.06
C ILE A 115 -10.37 0.89 5.53
N GLY A 116 -9.98 2.14 5.77
CA GLY A 116 -9.71 2.71 7.08
C GLY A 116 -8.25 2.61 7.52
N ARG A 117 -7.39 1.88 6.81
CA ARG A 117 -5.94 1.86 7.12
C ARG A 117 -5.23 3.07 6.53
N PHE A 118 -4.24 3.57 7.28
CA PHE A 118 -3.39 4.69 6.86
C PHE A 118 -2.49 4.38 5.67
N ASP A 119 -2.35 3.10 5.28
CA ASP A 119 -1.67 2.70 4.04
C ASP A 119 -2.27 3.39 2.81
N HIS A 120 -3.58 3.67 2.81
CA HIS A 120 -4.23 4.39 1.70
C HIS A 120 -3.71 5.82 1.54
N ILE A 121 -3.52 6.51 2.65
CA ILE A 121 -2.99 7.88 2.67
C ILE A 121 -1.52 7.87 2.24
N VAL A 122 -0.73 6.92 2.74
CA VAL A 122 0.67 6.72 2.34
C VAL A 122 0.77 6.44 0.84
N LEU A 123 -0.09 5.57 0.29
CA LEU A 123 -0.12 5.27 -1.14
C LEU A 123 -0.54 6.48 -1.98
N LEU A 124 -1.50 7.28 -1.50
CA LEU A 124 -1.90 8.53 -2.17
C LEU A 124 -0.73 9.51 -2.24
N LEU A 125 -0.04 9.74 -1.11
CA LEU A 125 1.17 10.58 -1.06
C LEU A 125 2.28 10.02 -1.96
N THR A 126 2.42 8.70 -2.02
CA THR A 126 3.38 8.03 -2.91
C THR A 126 3.05 8.24 -4.40
N LEU A 127 1.77 8.22 -4.79
CA LEU A 127 1.39 8.54 -6.17
C LEU A 127 1.74 10.00 -6.51
N VAL A 128 1.61 10.92 -5.55
CA VAL A 128 2.04 12.32 -5.71
C VAL A 128 3.56 12.41 -5.86
N THR A 129 4.34 11.71 -5.04
CA THR A 129 5.82 11.69 -5.17
C THR A 129 6.26 11.15 -6.52
N LEU A 130 5.63 10.08 -7.02
CA LEU A 130 5.91 9.49 -8.33
C LEU A 130 5.57 10.44 -9.50
N LYS A 131 4.59 11.33 -9.35
CA LYS A 131 4.28 12.38 -10.34
C LYS A 131 5.28 13.53 -10.32
N ILE A 132 5.81 13.86 -9.13
CA ILE A 132 6.75 14.96 -8.94
C ILE A 132 8.18 14.55 -9.34
N ALA A 133 8.60 13.30 -9.11
CA ALA A 133 9.97 12.84 -9.34
C ALA A 133 10.53 13.18 -10.74
N PRO A 134 9.80 13.00 -11.86
CA PRO A 134 10.31 13.34 -13.20
C PRO A 134 10.61 14.83 -13.40
N LEU A 135 10.02 15.71 -12.58
CA LEU A 135 10.26 17.16 -12.65
C LEU A 135 11.68 17.53 -12.18
N CYS A 136 12.43 16.59 -11.61
CA CYS A 136 13.81 16.80 -11.19
C CYS A 136 14.74 17.17 -12.36
N LYS A 137 14.33 16.89 -13.61
CA LYS A 137 15.03 17.32 -14.82
C LYS A 137 15.29 18.83 -14.83
N ASN A 138 14.31 19.61 -14.35
CA ASN A 138 14.33 21.07 -14.42
C ASN A 138 14.85 21.70 -13.13
N ASN A 139 14.43 21.19 -11.96
CA ASN A 139 14.85 21.73 -10.67
C ASN A 139 15.03 20.59 -9.64
N PRO A 140 16.20 19.93 -9.63
CA PRO A 140 16.41 18.74 -8.81
C PRO A 140 16.42 19.04 -7.31
N ALA A 141 16.90 20.22 -6.89
CA ALA A 141 16.92 20.62 -5.49
C ALA A 141 15.50 20.83 -4.92
N LEU A 142 14.68 21.63 -5.61
CA LEU A 142 13.29 21.86 -5.19
C LEU A 142 12.50 20.56 -5.15
N VAL A 143 12.63 19.72 -6.18
CA VAL A 143 11.96 18.41 -6.21
C VAL A 143 12.41 17.54 -5.04
N THR A 144 13.71 17.49 -4.75
CA THR A 144 14.23 16.72 -3.60
C THR A 144 13.64 17.20 -2.28
N ILE A 145 13.56 18.51 -2.05
CA ILE A 145 12.93 19.09 -0.85
C ILE A 145 11.46 18.69 -0.76
N LEU A 146 10.70 18.83 -1.84
CA LEU A 146 9.28 18.43 -1.87
C LEU A 146 9.10 16.94 -1.57
N LEU A 147 9.95 16.09 -2.13
CA LEU A 147 9.93 14.65 -1.87
C LEU A 147 10.25 14.34 -0.41
N ILE A 148 11.21 15.04 0.21
CA ILE A 148 11.52 14.90 1.65
C ILE A 148 10.31 15.29 2.50
N LEU A 149 9.64 16.41 2.19
CA LEU A 149 8.46 16.86 2.95
C LEU A 149 7.29 15.88 2.85
N LEU A 150 6.98 15.38 1.64
CA LEU A 150 5.93 14.37 1.44
C LEU A 150 6.26 13.05 2.11
N SER A 151 7.55 12.69 2.16
CA SER A 151 8.05 11.50 2.84
C SER A 151 7.95 11.63 4.35
N ALA A 152 8.27 12.81 4.89
CA ALA A 152 8.09 13.13 6.31
C ALA A 152 6.61 12.99 6.69
N LEU A 153 5.72 13.61 5.91
CA LEU A 153 4.28 13.49 6.12
C LEU A 153 3.81 12.04 6.07
N SER A 154 4.28 11.26 5.08
CA SER A 154 3.94 9.84 4.96
C SER A 154 4.36 9.04 6.20
N MET A 155 5.54 9.30 6.77
CA MET A 155 6.02 8.63 7.98
C MET A 155 5.29 9.09 9.25
N LEU A 156 4.87 10.35 9.32
CA LEU A 156 4.04 10.86 10.42
C LEU A 156 2.63 10.24 10.41
N VAL A 157 2.10 9.96 9.22
CA VAL A 157 0.85 9.21 9.02
C VAL A 157 1.05 7.75 9.42
N HIS A 158 2.08 7.09 8.88
CA HIS A 158 2.41 5.72 9.24
C HIS A 158 3.91 5.46 9.01
N GLU A 159 4.61 5.11 10.08
CA GLU A 159 6.05 4.84 10.11
C GLU A 159 6.50 3.75 9.11
N ALA A 160 5.61 2.79 8.79
CA ALA A 160 5.88 1.77 7.78
C ALA A 160 6.09 2.36 6.37
N ALA A 161 5.70 3.62 6.14
CA ALA A 161 6.03 4.36 4.92
C ALA A 161 7.55 4.35 4.64
N ALA A 162 8.40 4.27 5.67
CA ALA A 162 9.85 4.12 5.52
C ALA A 162 10.27 2.91 4.68
N LEU A 163 9.47 1.83 4.71
CA LEU A 163 9.72 0.58 3.98
C LEU A 163 8.80 0.40 2.76
N ILE A 164 7.73 1.19 2.68
CA ILE A 164 6.74 1.11 1.60
C ILE A 164 6.96 2.23 0.56
N ALA A 165 6.92 3.49 1.00
CA ALA A 165 6.91 4.67 0.14
C ALA A 165 8.30 5.21 -0.18
N ILE A 166 9.20 5.23 0.80
CA ILE A 166 10.55 5.81 0.65
C ILE A 166 11.40 5.05 -0.40
N PRO A 167 11.47 3.71 -0.38
CA PRO A 167 12.26 2.97 -1.36
C PRO A 167 11.73 3.16 -2.77
N LEU A 168 10.41 3.26 -2.92
CA LEU A 168 9.74 3.54 -4.20
C LEU A 168 10.04 4.95 -4.71
N THR A 169 9.94 5.96 -3.84
CA THR A 169 10.24 7.35 -4.17
C THR A 169 11.73 7.54 -4.49
N PHE A 170 12.63 6.94 -3.70
CA PHE A 170 14.07 6.94 -3.96
C PHE A 170 14.39 6.32 -5.32
N SER A 171 13.74 5.19 -5.65
CA SER A 171 13.93 4.51 -6.93
C SER A 171 13.47 5.39 -8.10
N ALA A 172 12.29 6.01 -7.98
CA ALA A 172 11.76 6.91 -9.00
C ALA A 172 12.63 8.15 -9.22
N LEU A 173 13.11 8.79 -8.13
CA LEU A 173 14.03 9.92 -8.19
C LEU A 173 15.36 9.50 -8.82
N SER A 174 15.94 8.39 -8.39
CA SER A 174 17.20 7.86 -8.92
C SER A 174 17.11 7.55 -10.41
N ILE A 175 16.04 6.87 -10.85
CA ILE A 175 15.79 6.58 -12.27
C ILE A 175 15.66 7.88 -13.06
N SER A 176 14.95 8.88 -12.53
CA SER A 176 14.79 10.19 -13.18
C SER A 176 16.13 10.90 -13.36
N ILE A 177 17.00 10.86 -12.36
CA ILE A 177 18.34 11.46 -12.41
C ILE A 177 19.23 10.73 -13.42
N ILE A 178 19.25 9.39 -13.39
CA ILE A 178 20.01 8.56 -14.34
C ILE A 178 19.60 8.87 -15.78
N LYS A 179 18.29 8.90 -16.07
CA LYS A 179 17.79 9.14 -17.44
C LYS A 179 17.97 10.56 -17.96
N ASN A 180 18.12 11.53 -17.05
CA ASN A 180 18.35 12.93 -17.42
C ASN A 180 19.81 13.37 -17.26
N GLU A 181 20.73 12.43 -16.98
CA GLU A 181 22.17 12.67 -16.81
C GLU A 181 22.46 13.80 -15.81
N LYS A 182 21.73 13.83 -14.68
CA LYS A 182 21.86 14.84 -13.62
C LYS A 182 22.73 14.36 -12.46
N SER A 183 23.00 15.28 -11.53
CA SER A 183 23.80 15.00 -10.32
C SER A 183 23.17 13.94 -9.41
N TYR A 184 23.99 12.96 -9.00
CA TYR A 184 23.62 11.88 -8.07
C TYR A 184 23.46 12.33 -6.60
N LEU A 185 23.73 13.60 -6.28
CA LEU A 185 23.61 14.09 -4.90
C LEU A 185 22.17 14.08 -4.38
N CYS A 186 21.18 14.34 -5.25
CA CYS A 186 19.77 14.48 -4.86
C CYS A 186 19.16 13.20 -4.26
N PRO A 187 19.28 12.02 -4.90
CA PRO A 187 18.84 10.76 -4.28
C PRO A 187 19.53 10.47 -2.93
N SER A 188 20.82 10.75 -2.80
CA SER A 188 21.56 10.53 -1.55
C SER A 188 21.09 11.44 -0.43
N VAL A 189 20.88 12.73 -0.71
CA VAL A 189 20.31 13.69 0.26
C VAL A 189 18.90 13.27 0.65
N TYR A 190 18.05 12.92 -0.31
CA TYR A 190 16.69 12.41 -0.06
C TYR A 190 16.70 11.22 0.91
N LEU A 191 17.55 10.21 0.63
CA LEU A 191 17.63 9.00 1.43
C LEU A 191 18.15 9.29 2.84
N ALA A 192 19.23 10.06 2.96
CA ALA A 192 19.80 10.44 4.25
C ALA A 192 18.78 11.20 5.11
N SER A 193 18.11 12.21 4.54
CA SER A 193 17.06 12.96 5.25
C SER A 193 15.90 12.06 5.68
N SER A 194 15.45 11.15 4.80
CA SER A 194 14.35 10.23 5.12
C SER A 194 14.71 9.29 6.27
N ILE A 195 15.96 8.78 6.30
CA ILE A 195 16.46 7.95 7.40
C ILE A 195 16.49 8.75 8.71
N CYS A 196 17.01 9.98 8.70
CA CYS A 196 17.04 10.83 9.89
C CYS A 196 15.63 11.11 10.43
N ILE A 197 14.69 11.42 9.55
CA ILE A 197 13.29 11.66 9.92
C ILE A 197 12.65 10.40 10.51
N PHE A 198 12.87 9.23 9.89
CA PHE A 198 12.37 7.95 10.41
C PHE A 198 12.86 7.72 11.85
N PHE A 199 14.15 7.86 12.10
CA PHE A 199 14.70 7.68 13.45
C PHE A 199 14.18 8.73 14.43
N ALA A 200 14.04 9.99 14.01
CA ALA A 200 13.43 11.02 14.86
C ALA A 200 11.99 10.64 15.27
N ILE A 201 11.18 10.16 14.33
CA ILE A 201 9.80 9.73 14.61
C ILE A 201 9.78 8.50 15.53
N ILE A 202 10.63 7.51 15.32
CA ILE A 202 10.67 6.30 16.17
C ILE A 202 11.13 6.62 17.59
N ILE A 203 12.15 7.46 17.75
CA ILE A 203 12.70 7.82 19.06
C ILE A 203 11.76 8.74 19.82
N MET A 204 11.22 9.77 19.16
CA MET A 204 10.39 10.78 19.83
C MET A 204 8.91 10.40 19.91
N GLY A 205 8.42 9.54 19.02
CA GLY A 205 7.00 9.21 18.87
C GLY A 205 6.50 8.07 19.76
N SER A 206 7.15 7.84 20.91
CA SER A 206 6.72 6.86 21.90
C SER A 206 6.03 7.59 23.07
N PRO A 207 4.75 7.28 23.38
CA PRO A 207 4.03 7.98 24.44
C PRO A 207 4.68 7.73 25.81
N ILE A 208 4.81 8.79 26.62
CA ILE A 208 5.20 8.73 28.04
C ILE A 208 3.98 8.35 28.89
N THR A 209 2.78 8.74 28.43
CA THR A 209 1.50 8.46 29.09
C THR A 209 1.27 6.96 29.21
N SER A 210 0.75 6.50 30.36
CA SER A 210 0.46 5.07 30.55
C SER A 210 -0.57 4.58 29.53
N PRO A 211 -0.53 3.29 29.11
CA PRO A 211 -1.51 2.75 28.18
C PRO A 211 -2.97 2.95 28.63
N GLU A 212 -3.26 2.87 29.93
CA GLU A 212 -4.59 3.06 30.49
C GLU A 212 -5.05 4.52 30.40
N GLN A 213 -4.17 5.46 30.74
CA GLN A 213 -4.44 6.89 30.60
C GLN A 213 -4.63 7.28 29.13
N TRP A 214 -3.83 6.68 28.25
CA TRP A 214 -3.92 6.89 26.81
C TRP A 214 -5.26 6.39 26.25
N VAL A 215 -5.68 5.18 26.62
CA VAL A 215 -6.99 4.63 26.21
C VAL A 215 -8.14 5.48 26.75
N ALA A 216 -8.08 5.90 28.01
CA ALA A 216 -9.11 6.77 28.60
C ALA A 216 -9.20 8.11 27.87
N PHE A 217 -8.05 8.69 27.51
CA PHE A 217 -7.98 9.90 26.69
C PHE A 217 -8.60 9.69 25.31
N LEU A 218 -8.21 8.64 24.57
CA LEU A 218 -8.80 8.32 23.27
C LEU A 218 -10.30 8.07 23.37
N GLN A 219 -10.77 7.41 24.44
CA GLN A 219 -12.19 7.12 24.65
C GLN A 219 -12.99 8.41 24.90
N SER A 220 -12.39 9.43 25.51
CA SER A 220 -13.05 10.74 25.67
C SER A 220 -13.28 11.48 24.34
N LYS A 221 -12.56 11.09 23.28
CA LYS A 221 -12.66 11.66 21.93
C LYS A 221 -13.55 10.87 20.98
N ALA A 222 -13.96 9.67 21.35
CA ALA A 222 -14.65 8.73 20.47
C ALA A 222 -15.97 8.27 21.10
N ASP A 223 -17.02 8.12 20.29
CA ASP A 223 -18.29 7.52 20.74
C ASP A 223 -18.34 5.99 20.55
N PHE A 224 -17.24 5.41 20.06
CA PHE A 224 -17.07 3.99 19.82
C PHE A 224 -16.02 3.38 20.74
N VAL A 225 -15.96 2.05 20.78
CA VAL A 225 -15.06 1.33 21.67
C VAL A 225 -13.62 1.45 21.16
N ILE A 226 -12.75 2.02 21.99
CA ILE A 226 -11.31 2.05 21.70
C ILE A 226 -10.72 0.65 21.79
N ASN A 227 -10.10 0.22 20.70
CA ASN A 227 -9.45 -1.08 20.65
C ASN A 227 -8.09 -1.03 21.37
N LEU A 228 -7.97 -1.75 22.49
CA LEU A 228 -6.75 -1.78 23.31
C LEU A 228 -5.51 -2.22 22.53
N ASN A 229 -5.63 -3.23 21.65
CA ASN A 229 -4.50 -3.73 20.87
C ASN A 229 -4.04 -2.69 19.85
N SER A 230 -4.96 -1.91 19.29
CA SER A 230 -4.64 -0.79 18.40
C SER A 230 -3.92 0.32 19.16
N ALA A 231 -4.44 0.74 20.32
CA ALA A 231 -3.82 1.73 21.18
C ALA A 231 -2.41 1.31 21.62
N ALA A 232 -2.22 0.05 22.01
CA ALA A 232 -0.92 -0.47 22.44
C ALA A 232 0.16 -0.43 21.34
N VAL A 233 -0.21 -0.37 20.06
CA VAL A 233 0.78 -0.23 18.96
C VAL A 233 1.64 1.02 19.15
N THR A 234 1.09 2.10 19.73
CA THR A 234 1.87 3.32 19.98
C THR A 234 2.98 3.13 21.00
N HIS A 235 2.79 2.21 21.95
CA HIS A 235 3.74 1.93 23.04
C HIS A 235 4.75 0.83 22.72
N ASN A 236 4.43 -0.07 21.78
CA ASN A 236 5.33 -1.16 21.43
C ASN A 236 6.67 -0.63 20.89
N SER A 237 7.77 -1.14 21.44
CA SER A 237 9.11 -0.91 20.91
C SER A 237 9.32 -1.69 19.61
N LEU A 238 10.40 -1.37 18.88
CA LEU A 238 10.79 -2.16 17.71
C LEU A 238 11.10 -3.62 18.09
N GLN A 239 11.70 -3.83 19.26
CA GLN A 239 12.04 -5.16 19.77
C GLN A 239 10.78 -5.99 20.05
N ASP A 240 9.78 -5.40 20.70
CA ASP A 240 8.51 -6.09 21.00
C ASP A 240 7.83 -6.55 19.71
N ASN A 241 7.76 -5.65 18.71
CA ASN A 241 7.18 -5.97 17.41
C ASN A 241 7.93 -7.11 16.70
N ILE A 242 9.26 -7.16 16.82
CA ILE A 242 10.07 -8.26 16.26
C ILE A 242 9.77 -9.58 16.97
N LEU A 243 9.77 -9.58 18.31
CA LEU A 243 9.52 -10.79 19.10
C LEU A 243 8.12 -11.37 18.81
N ILE A 244 7.09 -10.52 18.88
CA ILE A 244 5.71 -10.91 18.58
C ILE A 244 5.59 -11.43 17.14
N SER A 245 6.28 -10.80 16.18
CA SER A 245 6.27 -11.23 14.78
C SER A 245 6.96 -12.56 14.55
N PHE A 246 8.09 -12.78 15.22
CA PHE A 246 8.84 -14.02 15.13
C PHE A 246 8.07 -15.19 15.74
N GLU A 247 7.50 -15.01 16.93
CA GLU A 247 6.66 -16.01 17.60
C GLU A 247 5.48 -16.46 16.72
N ARG A 248 4.86 -15.52 16.01
CA ARG A 248 3.73 -15.84 15.12
C ARG A 248 4.18 -16.48 13.81
N LEU A 249 5.35 -16.11 13.29
CA LEU A 249 5.92 -16.61 12.03
C LEU A 249 6.24 -18.10 12.10
N ILE A 250 6.77 -18.57 13.23
CA ILE A 250 7.18 -19.97 13.43
C ILE A 250 6.00 -20.93 13.64
N THR A 251 4.78 -20.42 13.81
CA THR A 251 3.60 -21.29 13.97
C THR A 251 3.27 -22.02 12.66
N THR A 252 2.93 -23.31 12.75
CA THR A 252 2.54 -24.13 11.58
C THR A 252 1.36 -23.50 10.81
N LYS A 253 0.44 -22.86 11.53
CA LYS A 253 -0.70 -22.15 10.93
C LYS A 253 -0.25 -21.01 10.02
N THR A 254 0.70 -20.19 10.47
CA THR A 254 1.26 -19.10 9.67
C THR A 254 2.08 -19.62 8.50
N ALA A 255 2.94 -20.63 8.72
CA ALA A 255 3.75 -21.22 7.67
C ALA A 255 2.88 -21.78 6.51
N ASN A 256 1.83 -22.55 6.83
CA ASN A 256 0.91 -23.09 5.84
C ASN A 256 0.19 -21.98 5.07
N ARG A 257 -0.22 -20.93 5.78
CA ARG A 257 -0.84 -19.74 5.18
C ARG A 257 0.10 -19.04 4.22
N MET A 258 1.35 -18.81 4.60
CA MET A 258 2.36 -18.18 3.73
C MET A 258 2.67 -19.03 2.49
N LEU A 259 2.76 -20.35 2.64
CA LEU A 259 2.94 -21.27 1.51
C LEU A 259 1.79 -21.14 0.49
N LEU A 260 0.54 -21.13 0.98
CA LEU A 260 -0.63 -20.95 0.12
C LEU A 260 -0.57 -19.61 -0.61
N VAL A 261 -0.23 -18.51 0.10
CA VAL A 261 -0.08 -17.21 -0.56
C VAL A 261 0.98 -17.25 -1.63
N PHE A 262 2.14 -17.86 -1.36
CA PHE A 262 3.19 -17.97 -2.36
C PHE A 262 2.72 -18.71 -3.62
N ILE A 263 1.99 -19.82 -3.44
CA ILE A 263 1.39 -20.58 -4.56
C ILE A 263 0.42 -19.71 -5.36
N PHE A 264 -0.52 -19.02 -4.70
CA PHE A 264 -1.48 -18.15 -5.39
C PHE A 264 -0.84 -16.88 -5.98
N SER A 265 0.24 -16.39 -5.38
CA SER A 265 1.01 -15.24 -5.87
C SER A 265 1.87 -15.60 -7.08
N SER A 266 2.25 -16.87 -7.26
CA SER A 266 3.21 -17.30 -8.28
C SER A 266 2.81 -16.89 -9.70
N ALA A 267 1.51 -16.95 -10.04
CA ALA A 267 1.01 -16.51 -11.35
C ALA A 267 1.23 -15.00 -11.58
N TYR A 268 1.00 -14.19 -10.55
CA TYR A 268 1.21 -12.74 -10.60
C TYR A 268 2.69 -12.39 -10.60
N ILE A 269 3.49 -13.05 -9.76
CA ILE A 269 4.96 -12.92 -9.73
C ILE A 269 5.53 -13.23 -11.11
N TYR A 270 5.10 -14.32 -11.74
CA TYR A 270 5.54 -14.69 -13.08
C TYR A 270 5.22 -13.59 -14.09
N ILE A 271 4.04 -12.98 -14.02
CA ILE A 271 3.64 -11.96 -14.99
C ILE A 271 4.35 -10.64 -14.74
N ILE A 272 4.48 -10.23 -13.50
CA ILE A 272 5.32 -9.11 -13.10
C ILE A 272 6.74 -9.32 -13.61
N TYR A 273 7.30 -10.52 -13.46
CA TYR A 273 8.60 -10.88 -14.01
C TYR A 273 8.66 -10.74 -15.53
N ARG A 274 7.62 -11.16 -16.27
CA ARG A 274 7.56 -10.97 -17.73
C ARG A 274 7.49 -9.49 -18.13
N ILE A 275 6.76 -8.68 -17.37
CA ILE A 275 6.72 -7.21 -17.57
C ILE A 275 8.11 -6.64 -17.32
N PHE A 276 8.72 -7.01 -16.19
CA PHE A 276 10.05 -6.60 -15.77
C PHE A 276 11.10 -6.93 -16.83
N GLN A 277 11.13 -8.18 -17.32
CA GLN A 277 12.04 -8.60 -18.40
C GLN A 277 11.85 -7.74 -19.66
N LYS A 278 10.62 -7.57 -20.13
CA LYS A 278 10.35 -6.79 -21.35
C LYS A 278 10.74 -5.32 -21.21
N GLN A 279 10.53 -4.77 -20.01
CA GLN A 279 10.79 -3.37 -19.74
C GLN A 279 12.29 -3.09 -19.51
N LEU A 280 13.02 -4.05 -18.93
CA LEU A 280 14.41 -3.84 -18.48
C LEU A 280 15.47 -4.50 -19.35
N ILE A 281 15.11 -5.35 -20.32
CA ILE A 281 16.09 -6.02 -21.19
C ILE A 281 17.03 -5.04 -21.91
N ASN A 282 16.57 -3.81 -22.15
CA ASN A 282 17.35 -2.76 -22.80
C ASN A 282 17.78 -1.64 -21.83
N GLU A 283 17.50 -1.78 -20.54
CA GLU A 283 17.79 -0.75 -19.54
C GLU A 283 19.12 -1.04 -18.83
N ASN A 284 19.70 0.00 -18.24
CA ASN A 284 20.91 -0.13 -17.44
C ASN A 284 20.66 -1.04 -16.22
N ARG A 285 21.64 -1.88 -15.86
CA ARG A 285 21.63 -2.72 -14.64
C ARG A 285 21.22 -1.94 -13.38
N SER A 286 21.63 -0.68 -13.26
CA SER A 286 21.23 0.19 -12.14
C SER A 286 19.72 0.44 -12.10
N ILE A 287 19.09 0.69 -13.25
CA ILE A 287 17.63 0.88 -13.35
C ILE A 287 16.91 -0.41 -13.00
N ALA A 288 17.43 -1.57 -13.44
CA ALA A 288 16.87 -2.86 -13.06
C ALA A 288 16.93 -3.10 -11.55
N PHE A 289 18.07 -2.81 -10.91
CA PHE A 289 18.21 -2.91 -9.45
C PHE A 289 17.26 -1.97 -8.70
N LEU A 290 17.19 -0.70 -9.12
CA LEU A 290 16.26 0.28 -8.54
C LEU A 290 14.80 -0.12 -8.70
N THR A 291 14.45 -0.86 -9.76
CA THR A 291 13.08 -1.37 -9.93
C THR A 291 12.75 -2.51 -8.96
N LEU A 292 13.75 -3.26 -8.48
CA LEU A 292 13.57 -4.34 -7.49
C LEU A 292 13.59 -3.84 -6.04
N LEU A 293 14.24 -2.71 -5.79
CA LEU A 293 14.43 -2.16 -4.44
C LEU A 293 13.10 -1.99 -3.66
N PRO A 294 11.99 -1.46 -4.23
CA PRO A 294 10.74 -1.31 -3.50
C PRO A 294 10.13 -2.64 -3.07
N ILE A 295 10.41 -3.72 -3.80
CA ILE A 295 9.95 -5.07 -3.48
C ILE A 295 10.77 -5.60 -2.30
N MET A 296 12.09 -5.53 -2.41
CA MET A 296 13.01 -6.01 -1.38
C MET A 296 12.82 -5.27 -0.06
N ALA A 297 12.51 -3.97 -0.11
CA ALA A 297 12.29 -3.16 1.09
C ALA A 297 11.02 -3.53 1.88
N THR A 298 10.09 -4.29 1.30
CA THR A 298 8.95 -4.84 2.05
C THR A 298 9.29 -6.09 2.85
N ILE A 299 10.41 -6.78 2.56
CA ILE A 299 10.80 -8.02 3.25
C ILE A 299 10.98 -7.80 4.77
N PRO A 300 11.63 -6.71 5.24
CA PRO A 300 11.70 -6.43 6.67
C PRO A 300 10.33 -6.37 7.37
N LEU A 301 9.25 -5.98 6.69
CA LEU A 301 7.91 -5.89 7.31
C LEU A 301 7.39 -7.24 7.81
N PHE A 302 7.83 -8.36 7.21
CA PHE A 302 7.48 -9.70 7.70
C PHE A 302 8.08 -10.01 9.07
N PHE A 303 9.14 -9.31 9.46
CA PHE A 303 9.77 -9.43 10.77
C PHE A 303 9.31 -8.35 11.73
N LEU A 304 8.64 -7.30 11.24
CA LEU A 304 8.21 -6.15 12.05
C LEU A 304 6.71 -6.13 12.34
N GLY A 305 5.90 -6.93 11.63
CA GLY A 305 4.46 -6.96 11.85
C GLY A 305 3.78 -8.24 11.36
N LEU A 306 2.55 -8.44 11.86
CA LEU A 306 1.80 -9.70 11.74
C LEU A 306 0.94 -9.80 10.45
N ASP A 307 0.91 -8.76 9.64
CA ASP A 307 0.04 -8.66 8.46
C ASP A 307 0.73 -9.14 7.17
N TYR A 308 1.24 -10.38 7.14
CA TYR A 308 2.02 -10.92 6.01
C TYR A 308 1.31 -10.78 4.65
N TYR A 309 0.00 -11.01 4.64
CA TYR A 309 -0.87 -10.86 3.47
C TYR A 309 -0.88 -9.43 2.93
N ARG A 310 -0.98 -8.46 3.85
CA ARG A 310 -0.92 -7.03 3.55
C ARG A 310 0.45 -6.67 2.96
N TRP A 311 1.53 -7.18 3.55
CA TRP A 311 2.91 -6.93 3.08
C TRP A 311 3.17 -7.45 1.67
N ILE A 312 2.71 -8.67 1.35
CA ILE A 312 2.79 -9.20 -0.01
C ILE A 312 1.99 -8.33 -0.98
N ALA A 313 0.79 -7.92 -0.59
CA ALA A 313 -0.04 -7.08 -1.43
C ALA A 313 0.58 -5.69 -1.68
N LEU A 314 1.19 -5.07 -0.67
CA LEU A 314 1.96 -3.83 -0.85
C LEU A 314 3.20 -4.04 -1.73
N ALA A 315 3.91 -5.16 -1.59
CA ALA A 315 5.05 -5.46 -2.47
C ALA A 315 4.62 -5.55 -3.94
N MET A 316 3.50 -6.22 -4.22
CA MET A 316 2.94 -6.33 -5.57
C MET A 316 2.48 -4.96 -6.09
N LEU A 317 1.81 -4.16 -5.26
CA LEU A 317 1.36 -2.83 -5.63
C LEU A 317 2.54 -1.89 -5.90
N ASN A 318 3.55 -1.87 -5.04
CA ASN A 318 4.79 -1.11 -5.24
C ASN A 318 5.50 -1.52 -6.53
N THR A 319 5.50 -2.82 -6.84
CA THR A 319 6.05 -3.31 -8.11
C THR A 319 5.28 -2.74 -9.30
N LEU A 320 3.95 -2.76 -9.23
CA LEU A 320 3.11 -2.18 -10.27
C LEU A 320 3.39 -0.67 -10.44
N LEU A 321 3.50 0.06 -9.34
CA LEU A 321 3.76 1.50 -9.35
C LEU A 321 5.12 1.84 -9.96
N ILE A 322 6.20 1.14 -9.60
CA ILE A 322 7.53 1.42 -10.19
C ILE A 322 7.60 1.02 -11.66
N LEU A 323 6.94 -0.06 -12.07
CA LEU A 323 6.84 -0.44 -13.48
C LEU A 323 6.02 0.58 -14.28
N THR A 324 4.94 1.08 -13.69
CA THR A 324 4.13 2.19 -14.26
C THR A 324 5.00 3.43 -14.44
N PHE A 325 5.77 3.79 -13.41
CA PHE A 325 6.71 4.90 -13.45
C PHE A 325 7.71 4.76 -14.58
N LEU A 326 8.39 3.61 -14.67
CA LEU A 326 9.37 3.34 -15.71
C LEU A 326 8.76 3.44 -17.11
N ARG A 327 7.53 2.94 -17.31
CA ARG A 327 6.79 3.06 -18.58
C ARG A 327 6.39 4.47 -18.96
N HIS A 328 6.19 5.36 -17.99
CA HIS A 328 6.01 6.80 -18.28
C HIS A 328 7.31 7.46 -18.72
N MET A 329 8.45 6.93 -18.29
CA MET A 329 9.79 7.45 -18.59
C MET A 329 10.45 6.82 -19.83
N THR A 330 9.86 5.76 -20.41
CA THR A 330 10.37 5.06 -21.59
C THR A 330 9.40 5.09 -22.75
N GLU A 331 9.88 4.69 -23.92
CA GLU A 331 9.00 4.23 -24.98
C GLU A 331 8.08 3.11 -24.49
N LYS A 332 6.80 3.22 -24.85
CA LYS A 332 5.75 2.27 -24.45
C LYS A 332 5.79 1.08 -25.39
N LYS A 333 6.47 0.00 -24.99
CA LYS A 333 6.38 -1.28 -25.68
C LYS A 333 5.22 -2.09 -25.11
N PRO A 334 4.30 -2.60 -25.94
CA PRO A 334 3.20 -3.42 -25.46
C PRO A 334 3.74 -4.74 -24.88
N ILE A 335 3.19 -5.16 -23.75
CA ILE A 335 3.54 -6.42 -23.11
C ILE A 335 2.98 -7.59 -23.93
N ASN A 336 1.89 -7.41 -24.67
CA ASN A 336 1.29 -8.44 -25.54
C ASN A 336 1.12 -9.78 -24.78
N ALA A 337 0.46 -9.73 -23.63
CA ALA A 337 0.15 -10.94 -22.86
C ALA A 337 -0.72 -11.89 -23.71
N SER A 338 -0.33 -13.17 -23.78
CA SER A 338 -1.08 -14.16 -24.55
C SER A 338 -2.48 -14.37 -23.96
N ARG A 339 -3.47 -14.77 -24.78
CA ARG A 339 -4.80 -15.13 -24.29
C ARG A 339 -4.75 -16.19 -23.17
N LYS A 340 -3.82 -17.15 -23.27
CA LYS A 340 -3.58 -18.17 -22.24
C LYS A 340 -3.11 -17.54 -20.92
N THR A 341 -2.19 -16.58 -20.99
CA THR A 341 -1.72 -15.83 -19.81
C THR A 341 -2.84 -15.04 -19.15
N LEU A 342 -3.65 -14.34 -19.94
CA LEU A 342 -4.80 -13.58 -19.44
C LEU A 342 -5.86 -14.51 -18.83
N PHE A 343 -6.11 -15.67 -19.44
CA PHE A 343 -7.02 -16.67 -18.90
C PHE A 343 -6.54 -17.21 -17.56
N ILE A 344 -5.26 -17.60 -17.46
CA ILE A 344 -4.66 -18.05 -16.19
C ILE A 344 -4.82 -16.96 -15.12
N LEU A 345 -4.48 -15.71 -15.42
CA LEU A 345 -4.70 -14.61 -14.48
C LEU A 345 -6.15 -14.46 -14.05
N ALA A 346 -7.08 -14.49 -15.01
CA ALA A 346 -8.50 -14.38 -14.71
C ALA A 346 -8.95 -15.52 -13.77
N THR A 347 -8.51 -16.76 -14.03
CA THR A 347 -8.80 -17.90 -13.15
C THR A 347 -8.21 -17.69 -11.76
N PHE A 348 -6.96 -17.26 -11.63
CA PHE A 348 -6.34 -16.99 -10.32
C PHE A 348 -7.02 -15.82 -9.61
N THR A 349 -7.36 -14.73 -10.31
CA THR A 349 -8.09 -13.58 -9.76
C THR A 349 -9.48 -13.98 -9.27
N LEU A 350 -10.21 -14.80 -10.03
CA LEU A 350 -11.53 -15.28 -9.62
C LEU A 350 -11.44 -16.28 -8.44
N TYR A 351 -10.44 -17.17 -8.47
CA TYR A 351 -10.29 -18.22 -7.47
C TYR A 351 -9.75 -17.69 -6.14
N ALA A 352 -8.64 -16.95 -6.18
CA ALA A 352 -8.11 -16.24 -5.02
C ALA A 352 -9.08 -15.15 -4.55
N GLY A 353 -9.86 -14.56 -5.47
CA GLY A 353 -10.88 -13.57 -5.17
C GLY A 353 -10.34 -12.29 -4.51
N PRO A 354 -11.24 -11.36 -4.13
CA PRO A 354 -10.90 -10.18 -3.33
C PRO A 354 -10.36 -10.50 -1.93
N LEU A 355 -10.70 -11.68 -1.40
CA LEU A 355 -10.58 -12.01 0.02
C LEU A 355 -9.65 -13.19 0.33
N GLY A 356 -9.23 -13.98 -0.67
CA GLY A 356 -8.54 -15.26 -0.44
C GLY A 356 -7.10 -15.15 0.04
N ILE A 357 -6.67 -13.95 0.41
CA ILE A 357 -5.36 -13.69 1.00
C ILE A 357 -5.53 -13.19 2.44
N SER A 358 -6.37 -12.19 2.74
CA SER A 358 -6.58 -11.68 4.10
C SER A 358 -7.29 -12.63 5.05
N ILE A 359 -8.35 -13.27 4.57
CA ILE A 359 -9.15 -14.19 5.38
C ILE A 359 -8.79 -15.57 4.85
N ALA A 360 -8.19 -16.41 5.70
CA ALA A 360 -7.98 -17.81 5.36
C ALA A 360 -9.36 -18.42 5.07
N LEU A 361 -9.77 -18.43 3.79
CA LEU A 361 -11.00 -18.98 3.22
C LEU A 361 -11.95 -19.48 4.32
N PRO A 362 -12.67 -18.60 5.03
CA PRO A 362 -13.63 -19.06 6.01
C PRO A 362 -14.76 -19.70 5.20
N ASP A 363 -14.92 -21.01 5.33
CA ASP A 363 -16.10 -21.74 4.88
C ASP A 363 -16.45 -21.78 3.38
N ARG A 364 -15.47 -21.62 2.46
CA ARG A 364 -15.66 -22.09 1.05
C ARG A 364 -15.67 -23.62 0.89
N LEU A 365 -15.76 -24.30 2.03
CA LEU A 365 -16.52 -25.52 2.20
C LEU A 365 -17.93 -25.48 1.58
N MET A 366 -18.50 -24.39 1.06
CA MET A 366 -19.75 -24.54 0.27
C MET A 366 -19.57 -25.29 -1.07
N LEU A 367 -18.43 -25.15 -1.75
CA LEU A 367 -18.15 -25.89 -3.00
C LEU A 367 -17.49 -27.26 -2.76
N PHE A 368 -16.94 -27.48 -1.55
CA PHE A 368 -16.27 -28.72 -1.14
C PHE A 368 -16.90 -29.44 0.06
N ARG A 369 -17.97 -28.94 0.69
CA ARG A 369 -18.73 -29.66 1.75
C ARG A 369 -19.26 -30.97 1.21
N SER A 370 -19.67 -30.96 -0.06
CA SER A 370 -20.08 -32.14 -0.81
C SER A 370 -18.94 -33.16 -0.99
N ILE A 371 -17.68 -32.74 -1.01
CA ILE A 371 -16.50 -33.63 -1.10
C ILE A 371 -16.02 -34.04 0.30
N HIS A 372 -16.13 -33.17 1.29
CA HIS A 372 -15.75 -33.47 2.67
C HIS A 372 -16.79 -34.34 3.39
N SER A 373 -18.01 -34.44 2.87
CA SER A 373 -19.03 -35.42 3.29
C SER A 373 -18.90 -36.78 2.57
N LEU A 374 -17.94 -36.92 1.66
CA LEU A 374 -17.66 -38.17 0.90
C LEU A 374 -16.42 -38.93 1.42
N PHE A 375 -15.77 -38.39 2.46
CA PHE A 375 -14.71 -39.03 3.25
C PHE A 375 -15.06 -38.84 4.73
#